data_AF-A0A0X1KN58-F1
#
_entry.id   AF-A0A0X1KN58-F1
#
_cell.length_a   1.000
_cell.length_b   1.000
_cell.length_c   1.000
_cell.angle_alpha   90.00
_cell.angle_beta   90.00
_cell.angle_gamma   90.00
#
_symmetry.space_group_name_H-M   'P 1'
#
loop_
_entity.id
_entity.type
_entity.pdbx_description
1 polymer ?
#
loop_
_entity_poly.entity_id
_entity_poly.type
_entity_poly.pdbx_seq_one_letter_code
_entity_poly.pdbx_strand_id
1 'polypeptide(L)'
;MARFRDWITYPPIAVGLILLILALVMSFAASYNVSREKTWDYVLGEGEHLLDGDGLEGVTVLGRVLEVNAENATIVVITEDMNYTISNNRTVLSLDSDPTLRVENGKVICSYTVRWLEYPYSYISFPAFILAIVGSYFAFRGYISFLESLRENTKKKQEEKNEEA
;
A
#
# COMPACT_ATOMS: atom_id res chain seq x y z
N MET A 1 44.03 8.71 -6.29
CA MET A 1 42.65 8.78 -5.78
C MET A 1 41.73 8.27 -6.88
N ALA A 2 41.09 7.12 -6.69
CA ALA A 2 40.07 6.66 -7.64
C ALA A 2 38.89 7.63 -7.58
N ARG A 3 38.44 8.15 -8.73
CA ARG A 3 37.28 9.05 -8.78
C ARG A 3 36.01 8.19 -8.77
N PHE A 4 34.94 8.70 -8.18
CA PHE A 4 33.61 8.05 -8.16
C PHE A 4 33.15 7.59 -9.56
N ARG A 5 33.60 8.30 -10.61
CA ARG A 5 33.37 7.97 -12.01
C ARG A 5 33.97 6.62 -12.43
N ASP A 6 35.13 6.24 -11.90
CA ASP A 6 35.82 4.99 -12.26
C ASP A 6 35.08 3.77 -11.69
N TRP A 7 34.37 3.94 -10.56
CA TRP A 7 33.57 2.89 -9.92
C TRP A 7 32.27 2.59 -10.70
N ILE A 8 31.63 3.62 -11.23
CA ILE A 8 30.42 3.52 -12.06
C ILE A 8 30.72 2.92 -13.45
N THR A 9 31.98 2.95 -13.90
CA THR A 9 32.34 2.41 -15.23
C THR A 9 32.60 0.90 -15.19
N TYR A 10 32.58 0.26 -14.01
CA TYR A 10 32.71 -1.19 -13.90
C TYR A 10 31.39 -1.86 -14.31
N PRO A 11 31.36 -2.64 -15.42
CA PRO A 11 30.11 -3.08 -16.05
C PRO A 11 29.10 -3.79 -15.12
N PRO A 12 29.50 -4.73 -14.24
CA PRO A 12 28.55 -5.41 -13.37
C PRO A 12 28.02 -4.52 -12.24
N ILE A 13 28.80 -3.54 -11.76
CA ILE A 13 28.34 -2.56 -10.76
C ILE A 13 27.27 -1.66 -11.38
N ALA A 14 27.53 -1.14 -12.58
CA ALA A 14 26.61 -0.26 -13.29
C ALA A 14 25.25 -0.93 -13.55
N VAL A 15 25.27 -2.18 -14.03
CA VAL A 15 24.05 -2.96 -14.29
C VAL A 15 23.28 -3.20 -12.99
N GLY A 16 23.95 -3.61 -11.91
CA GLY A 16 23.31 -3.78 -10.61
C GLY A 16 22.65 -2.50 -10.10
N LEU A 17 23.33 -1.36 -10.25
CA LEU A 17 22.87 -0.07 -9.78
C LEU A 17 21.66 0.44 -10.59
N ILE A 18 21.66 0.24 -11.91
CA ILE A 18 20.49 0.54 -12.77
C ILE A 18 19.28 -0.29 -12.36
N LEU A 19 19.46 -1.60 -12.13
CA LEU A 19 18.38 -2.48 -11.68
C LEU A 19 17.82 -2.05 -10.33
N LEU A 20 18.67 -1.63 -9.40
CA LEU A 20 18.26 -1.11 -8.09
C LEU A 20 17.49 0.21 -8.20
N ILE A 21 17.93 1.14 -9.07
CA ILE A 21 17.20 2.39 -9.32
C ILE A 21 15.82 2.07 -9.92
N LEU A 22 15.76 1.15 -10.88
CA LEU A 22 14.49 0.75 -11.49
C LEU A 22 13.55 0.11 -10.46
N ALA A 23 14.06 -0.79 -9.61
CA ALA A 23 13.32 -1.39 -8.52
C ALA A 23 12.79 -0.33 -7.54
N LEU A 24 13.60 0.69 -7.23
CA LEU A 24 13.20 1.78 -6.36
C LEU A 24 12.05 2.59 -6.95
N VAL A 25 12.15 2.98 -8.23
CA VAL A 25 11.08 3.71 -8.92
C VAL A 25 9.79 2.90 -8.96
N MET A 26 9.88 1.59 -9.24
CA MET A 26 8.73 0.70 -9.22
C MET A 26 8.11 0.54 -7.83
N SER A 27 8.94 0.48 -6.78
CA SER A 27 8.46 0.43 -5.38
C SER A 27 7.71 1.71 -5.00
N PHE A 28 8.23 2.87 -5.40
CA PHE A 28 7.54 4.15 -5.22
C PHE A 28 6.20 4.19 -5.96
N ALA A 29 6.16 3.71 -7.21
CA ALA A 29 4.92 3.63 -7.97
C ALA A 29 3.90 2.68 -7.31
N ALA A 30 4.35 1.54 -6.79
CA ALA A 30 3.50 0.58 -6.09
C ALA A 30 2.91 1.14 -4.78
N SER A 31 3.62 2.07 -4.13
CA SER A 31 3.17 2.74 -2.91
C SER A 31 2.12 3.84 -3.16
N TYR A 32 1.85 4.18 -4.42
CA TYR A 32 0.82 5.18 -4.75
C TYR A 32 -0.56 4.67 -4.33
N ASN A 33 -1.23 5.43 -3.47
CA ASN A 33 -2.57 5.15 -3.03
C ASN A 33 -3.57 6.13 -3.65
N VAL A 34 -4.80 5.67 -3.82
CA VAL A 34 -5.93 6.47 -4.28
C VAL A 34 -7.06 6.29 -3.28
N SER A 35 -7.63 7.40 -2.82
CA SER A 35 -8.86 7.35 -2.04
C SER A 35 -10.03 7.06 -2.97
N ARG A 36 -10.79 6.01 -2.64
CA ARG A 36 -12.05 5.67 -3.31
C ARG A 36 -13.20 5.75 -2.32
N GLU A 37 -14.36 6.00 -2.88
CA GLU A 37 -15.62 6.07 -2.16
C GLU A 37 -16.66 5.28 -2.97
N LYS A 38 -17.50 4.52 -2.27
CA LYS A 38 -18.67 3.87 -2.85
C LYS A 38 -19.81 3.97 -1.88
N THR A 39 -20.98 4.19 -2.46
CA THR A 39 -22.24 4.33 -1.77
C THR A 39 -23.16 3.19 -2.19
N TRP A 40 -23.79 2.58 -1.20
CA TRP A 40 -24.79 1.54 -1.37
C TRP A 40 -26.11 2.03 -0.78
N ASP A 41 -27.15 2.05 -1.61
CA ASP A 41 -28.48 2.43 -1.18
C ASP A 41 -29.31 1.18 -0.88
N TYR A 42 -29.89 1.14 0.31
CA TYR A 42 -30.69 0.03 0.80
C TYR A 42 -32.09 0.49 1.18
N VAL A 43 -33.01 -0.46 1.02
CA VAL A 43 -34.39 -0.32 1.44
C VAL A 43 -34.70 -1.49 2.35
N LEU A 44 -34.68 -1.24 3.66
CA LEU A 44 -34.75 -2.26 4.68
C LEU A 44 -36.18 -2.38 5.21
N GLY A 45 -36.66 -3.62 5.28
CA GLY A 45 -37.87 -3.98 6.02
C GLY A 45 -37.52 -4.43 7.44
N GLU A 46 -38.54 -4.82 8.20
CA GLU A 46 -38.40 -5.33 9.56
C GLU A 46 -37.42 -6.51 9.64
N GLY A 47 -36.61 -6.53 10.70
CA GLY A 47 -35.59 -7.56 10.93
C GLY A 47 -34.18 -6.98 11.08
N GLU A 48 -33.21 -7.90 11.10
CA GLU A 48 -31.80 -7.59 11.30
C GLU A 48 -31.04 -7.72 9.98
N HIS A 49 -30.28 -6.68 9.63
CA HIS A 49 -29.56 -6.56 8.37
C HIS A 49 -28.12 -6.13 8.67
N LEU A 50 -27.16 -6.95 8.25
CA LEU A 50 -25.75 -6.60 8.31
C LEU A 50 -25.38 -5.78 7.08
N LEU A 51 -24.81 -4.60 7.27
CA LEU A 51 -24.24 -3.81 6.18
C LEU A 51 -22.74 -4.06 6.11
N ASP A 52 -22.37 -5.16 5.48
CA ASP A 52 -20.98 -5.42 5.12
C ASP A 52 -20.72 -4.81 3.74
N GLY A 53 -19.69 -3.96 3.64
CA GLY A 53 -19.32 -3.33 2.38
C GLY A 53 -18.70 -4.36 1.45
N ASP A 54 -19.52 -4.96 0.58
CA ASP A 54 -19.09 -6.01 -0.34
C ASP A 54 -17.78 -5.65 -1.08
N GLY A 55 -16.77 -6.51 -0.93
CA GLY A 55 -15.49 -6.42 -1.63
C GLY A 55 -14.44 -5.51 -0.97
N LEU A 56 -14.62 -5.14 0.30
CA LEU A 56 -13.66 -4.36 1.08
C LEU A 56 -12.70 -5.19 1.93
N GLU A 57 -12.58 -6.49 1.67
CA GLU A 57 -11.60 -7.33 2.34
C GLU A 57 -10.16 -6.91 2.00
N GLY A 58 -9.35 -6.63 3.03
CA GLY A 58 -7.93 -6.31 2.87
C GLY A 58 -7.61 -4.88 2.42
N VAL A 59 -8.60 -3.97 2.38
CA VAL A 59 -8.36 -2.54 2.15
C VAL A 59 -8.33 -1.75 3.46
N THR A 60 -7.61 -0.62 3.46
CA THR A 60 -7.61 0.30 4.60
C THR A 60 -8.82 1.23 4.50
N VAL A 61 -9.83 0.98 5.33
CA VAL A 61 -11.01 1.85 5.45
C VAL A 61 -10.63 3.13 6.19
N LEU A 62 -10.95 4.28 5.59
CA LEU A 62 -10.71 5.61 6.15
C LEU A 62 -11.90 6.12 6.97
N GLY A 63 -13.10 5.68 6.62
CA GLY A 63 -14.31 6.08 7.32
C GLY A 63 -15.56 5.53 6.66
N ARG A 64 -16.60 5.40 7.46
CA ARG A 64 -17.93 4.95 7.05
C ARG A 64 -18.94 6.01 7.43
N VAL A 65 -19.88 6.27 6.54
CA VAL A 65 -20.98 7.20 6.77
C VAL A 65 -22.27 6.47 6.46
N LEU A 66 -23.15 6.40 7.46
CA LEU A 66 -24.48 5.84 7.32
C LEU A 66 -25.49 6.98 7.40
N GLU A 67 -26.20 7.20 6.32
CA GLU A 67 -27.36 8.07 6.29
C GLU A 67 -28.63 7.24 6.41
N VAL A 68 -29.44 7.52 7.42
CA VAL A 68 -30.67 6.79 7.71
C VAL A 68 -31.84 7.74 7.57
N ASN A 69 -32.85 7.35 6.79
CA ASN A 69 -34.16 7.98 6.76
C ASN A 69 -35.23 7.01 7.28
N ALA A 70 -35.68 7.25 8.51
CA ALA A 70 -36.63 6.40 9.22
C ALA A 70 -38.01 7.08 9.36
N GLU A 71 -38.59 7.57 8.26
CA GLU A 71 -39.95 8.13 8.27
C GLU A 71 -40.98 7.07 8.70
N ASN A 72 -41.63 7.28 9.85
CA ASN A 72 -42.55 6.33 10.48
C ASN A 72 -41.95 4.94 10.78
N ALA A 73 -40.63 4.88 11.00
CA ALA A 73 -39.91 3.66 11.32
C ALA A 73 -38.99 3.87 12.53
N THR A 74 -38.66 2.77 13.21
CA THR A 74 -37.70 2.73 14.32
C THR A 74 -36.61 1.74 13.98
N ILE A 75 -35.37 2.21 14.08
CA ILE A 75 -34.17 1.44 13.74
C ILE A 75 -33.12 1.60 14.84
N VAL A 76 -32.49 0.49 15.18
CA VAL A 76 -31.34 0.44 16.06
C VAL A 76 -30.11 0.12 15.21
N VAL A 77 -29.19 1.08 15.15
CA VAL A 77 -27.87 0.92 14.53
C VAL A 77 -26.93 0.42 15.60
N ILE A 78 -26.41 -0.80 15.42
CA ILE A 78 -25.50 -1.46 16.35
C ILE A 78 -24.11 -1.45 15.72
N THR A 79 -23.13 -0.92 16.43
CA THR A 79 -21.71 -0.99 16.09
C THR A 79 -20.95 -1.62 17.24
N GLU A 80 -19.66 -1.92 17.06
CA GLU A 80 -18.83 -2.50 18.13
C GLU A 80 -18.82 -1.63 19.40
N ASP A 81 -18.84 -0.30 19.23
CA ASP A 81 -18.69 0.64 20.33
C ASP A 81 -20.00 1.28 20.80
N MET A 82 -21.01 1.37 19.93
CA MET A 82 -22.21 2.18 20.18
C MET A 82 -23.49 1.61 19.56
N ASN A 83 -24.61 1.86 20.26
CA ASN A 83 -25.96 1.58 19.78
C ASN A 83 -26.74 2.89 19.64
N TYR A 84 -27.24 3.17 18.44
CA TYR A 84 -28.06 4.34 18.16
C TYR A 84 -29.49 3.94 17.83
N THR A 85 -30.45 4.43 18.61
CA THR A 85 -31.87 4.30 18.27
C THR A 85 -32.32 5.54 17.52
N ILE A 86 -32.75 5.38 16.27
CA ILE A 86 -33.30 6.43 15.43
C ILE A 86 -34.78 6.11 15.20
N SER A 87 -35.66 7.06 15.51
CA SER A 87 -37.09 6.92 15.29
C SER A 87 -37.66 8.19 14.68
N ASN A 88 -38.43 8.03 13.60
CA ASN A 88 -39.12 9.10 12.89
C ASN A 88 -38.23 10.32 12.56
N ASN A 89 -36.99 10.05 12.16
CA ASN A 89 -36.00 11.09 11.89
C ASN A 89 -35.05 10.68 10.76
N ARG A 90 -34.38 11.69 10.19
CA ARG A 90 -33.25 11.54 9.29
C ARG A 90 -31.97 11.88 10.05
N THR A 91 -31.04 10.95 10.11
CA THR A 91 -29.76 11.11 10.81
C THR A 91 -28.61 10.63 9.95
N VAL A 92 -27.51 11.36 9.98
CA VAL A 92 -26.23 10.96 9.38
C VAL A 92 -25.30 10.56 10.52
N LEU A 93 -24.79 9.34 10.48
CA LEU A 93 -23.87 8.77 11.46
C LEU A 93 -22.51 8.52 10.80
N SER A 94 -21.44 8.97 11.43
CA SER A 94 -20.08 8.55 11.11
C SER A 94 -19.76 7.33 11.97
N LEU A 95 -19.32 6.25 11.32
CA LEU A 95 -19.09 4.96 11.96
C LEU A 95 -17.64 4.54 11.78
N ASP A 96 -17.08 3.92 12.82
CA ASP A 96 -15.71 3.40 12.81
C ASP A 96 -15.66 1.90 12.46
N SER A 97 -16.76 1.16 12.65
CA SER A 97 -16.94 -0.26 12.33
C SER A 97 -18.17 -0.51 11.46
N ASP A 98 -18.29 -1.73 10.92
CA ASP A 98 -19.44 -2.12 10.09
C ASP A 98 -20.72 -2.20 10.94
N PRO A 99 -21.81 -1.50 10.55
CA PRO A 99 -23.02 -1.47 11.35
C PRO A 99 -23.92 -2.68 11.07
N THR A 100 -24.50 -3.20 12.15
CA THR A 100 -25.68 -4.06 12.09
C THR A 100 -26.93 -3.22 12.32
N LEU A 101 -27.88 -3.30 11.39
CA LEU A 101 -29.12 -2.54 11.43
C LEU A 101 -30.27 -3.44 11.86
N ARG A 102 -30.92 -3.10 12.97
CA ARG A 102 -32.15 -3.77 13.42
C ARG A 102 -33.34 -2.84 13.23
N VAL A 103 -34.21 -3.15 12.28
CA VAL A 103 -35.45 -2.43 12.02
C VAL A 103 -36.55 -3.04 12.87
N GLU A 104 -37.05 -2.28 13.85
CA GLU A 104 -38.11 -2.74 14.76
C GLU A 104 -39.50 -2.64 14.12
N ASN A 105 -39.75 -1.57 13.36
CA ASN A 105 -41.00 -1.38 12.66
C ASN A 105 -40.85 -0.48 11.43
N GLY A 106 -41.71 -0.70 10.44
CA GLY A 106 -41.81 0.14 9.25
C GLY A 106 -40.74 -0.17 8.20
N LYS A 107 -40.49 0.81 7.33
CA LYS A 107 -39.57 0.70 6.20
C LYS A 107 -38.55 1.81 6.27
N VAL A 108 -37.27 1.45 6.25
CA VAL A 108 -36.15 2.40 6.38
C VAL A 108 -35.42 2.48 5.05
N ILE A 109 -35.15 3.70 4.60
CA ILE A 109 -34.26 3.94 3.48
C ILE A 109 -32.94 4.39 4.06
N CYS A 110 -31.86 3.70 3.73
CA CYS A 110 -30.54 4.09 4.20
C CYS A 110 -29.51 4.05 3.07
N SER A 111 -28.55 4.95 3.16
CA SER A 111 -27.41 5.04 2.26
C SER A 111 -26.15 4.81 3.07
N TYR A 112 -25.39 3.79 2.72
CA TYR A 112 -24.13 3.45 3.37
C TYR A 112 -22.98 3.82 2.44
N THR A 113 -22.11 4.71 2.90
CA THR A 113 -20.96 5.19 2.13
C THR A 113 -19.69 4.77 2.84
N VAL A 114 -18.80 4.08 2.14
CA VAL A 114 -17.50 3.70 2.69
C VAL A 114 -16.40 4.36 1.87
N ARG A 115 -15.42 4.92 2.58
CA ARG A 115 -14.20 5.47 2.01
C ARG A 115 -13.02 4.57 2.36
N TRP A 116 -12.22 4.22 1.38
CA TRP A 116 -11.03 3.39 1.58
C TRP A 116 -9.85 3.84 0.73
N LEU A 117 -8.66 3.38 1.12
CA LEU A 117 -7.44 3.52 0.33
C LEU A 117 -7.24 2.27 -0.53
N GLU A 118 -7.06 2.50 -1.83
CA GLU A 118 -6.72 1.47 -2.80
C GLU A 118 -5.29 1.69 -3.32
N TYR A 119 -4.54 0.61 -3.48
CA TYR A 119 -3.18 0.63 -4.04
C TYR A 119 -3.20 0.00 -5.44
N PRO A 120 -3.60 0.77 -6.48
CA PRO A 120 -3.85 0.22 -7.81
C PRO A 120 -2.62 -0.44 -8.41
N TYR A 121 -1.42 0.00 -8.05
CA TYR A 121 -0.16 -0.50 -8.59
C TYR A 121 0.58 -1.44 -7.63
N SER A 122 -0.06 -1.91 -6.57
CA SER A 122 0.52 -2.83 -5.59
C SER A 122 1.11 -4.10 -6.24
N TYR A 123 0.52 -4.59 -7.34
CA TYR A 123 1.02 -5.73 -8.10
C TYR A 123 2.44 -5.53 -8.69
N ILE A 124 2.87 -4.28 -8.88
CA ILE A 124 4.21 -3.93 -9.39
C ILE A 124 5.29 -4.13 -8.30
N SER A 125 4.89 -4.25 -7.02
CA SER A 125 5.84 -4.52 -5.93
C SER A 125 6.58 -5.84 -6.11
N PHE A 126 5.94 -6.86 -6.69
CA PHE A 126 6.55 -8.18 -6.91
C PHE A 126 7.71 -8.14 -7.91
N PRO A 127 7.56 -7.61 -9.14
CA PRO A 127 8.70 -7.45 -10.04
C PRO A 127 9.76 -6.49 -9.49
N ALA A 128 9.36 -5.43 -8.76
CA ALA A 128 10.30 -4.53 -8.10
C ALA A 128 11.20 -5.28 -7.10
N PHE A 129 10.61 -6.18 -6.30
CA PHE A 129 11.35 -7.00 -5.34
C PHE A 129 12.36 -7.93 -6.03
N ILE A 130 12.00 -8.58 -7.13
CA ILE A 130 12.91 -9.43 -7.90
C ILE A 130 14.07 -8.61 -8.45
N LEU A 131 13.78 -7.46 -9.05
CA LEU A 131 14.81 -6.54 -9.56
C LEU A 131 15.75 -6.08 -8.45
N ALA A 132 15.23 -5.84 -7.25
CA ALA A 132 16.05 -5.46 -6.09
C ALA A 132 17.02 -6.58 -5.70
N ILE A 133 16.59 -7.83 -5.66
CA ILE A 133 17.45 -8.99 -5.35
C ILE A 133 18.55 -9.14 -6.41
N VAL A 134 18.17 -9.17 -7.68
CA VAL A 134 19.11 -9.36 -8.80
C VAL A 134 20.08 -8.19 -8.89
N GLY A 135 19.58 -6.96 -8.76
CA GLY A 135 20.40 -5.75 -8.73
C GLY A 135 21.40 -5.75 -7.58
N SER A 136 20.96 -6.16 -6.39
CA SER A 136 21.83 -6.28 -5.20
C SER A 136 22.94 -7.31 -5.43
N TYR A 137 22.60 -8.46 -6.01
CA TYR A 137 23.59 -9.50 -6.34
C TYR A 137 24.68 -8.98 -7.29
N PHE A 138 24.29 -8.35 -8.40
CA PHE A 138 25.24 -7.81 -9.38
C PHE A 138 26.09 -6.67 -8.81
N ALA A 139 25.48 -5.76 -8.06
CA ALA A 139 26.19 -4.67 -7.40
C ALA A 139 27.24 -5.22 -6.40
N PHE A 140 26.88 -6.23 -5.61
CA PHE A 140 27.77 -6.84 -4.64
C PHE A 140 28.91 -7.61 -5.29
N ARG A 141 28.63 -8.45 -6.30
CA ARG A 141 29.65 -9.16 -7.09
C ARG A 141 30.60 -8.18 -7.79
N GLY A 142 30.04 -7.13 -8.39
CA GLY A 142 30.83 -6.08 -9.04
C GLY A 142 31.73 -5.37 -8.05
N TYR A 143 31.22 -5.06 -6.84
CA TYR A 143 32.01 -4.44 -5.78
C TYR A 143 33.20 -5.31 -5.35
N ILE A 144 32.99 -6.62 -5.14
CA ILE A 144 34.07 -7.55 -4.80
C ILE A 144 35.14 -7.56 -5.89
N SER A 145 34.72 -7.72 -7.16
CA SER A 145 35.67 -7.73 -8.29
C SER A 145 36.47 -6.43 -8.42
N PHE A 146 35.83 -5.29 -8.15
CA PHE A 146 36.53 -4.00 -8.14
C PHE A 146 37.56 -3.92 -7.01
N LEU A 147 37.24 -4.40 -5.80
CA LEU A 147 38.20 -4.47 -4.70
C LEU A 147 39.38 -5.38 -5.01
N GLU A 148 39.13 -6.53 -5.64
CA GLU A 148 40.18 -7.44 -6.10
C GLU A 148 41.10 -6.75 -7.12
N SER A 149 40.53 -6.07 -8.12
CA SER A 149 41.30 -5.31 -9.12
C SER A 149 42.13 -4.20 -8.49
N LEU A 150 41.58 -3.44 -7.53
CA LEU A 150 42.32 -2.42 -6.80
C LEU A 150 43.50 -3.02 -6.01
N ARG A 151 43.28 -4.16 -5.35
CA ARG A 151 44.32 -4.86 -4.59
C ARG A 151 45.44 -5.33 -5.51
N GLU A 152 45.11 -5.92 -6.65
CA GLU A 152 46.09 -6.39 -7.63
C GLU A 152 46.89 -5.23 -8.25
N ASN A 153 46.22 -4.14 -8.63
CA ASN A 153 46.88 -2.95 -9.17
C ASN A 153 47.80 -2.26 -8.14
N THR A 154 47.44 -2.31 -6.86
CA THR A 154 48.30 -1.76 -5.79
C THR A 154 49.53 -2.62 -5.58
N LYS A 155 49.40 -3.95 -5.66
CA LYS A 155 50.52 -4.89 -5.54
C LYS A 155 51.50 -4.75 -6.71
N LYS A 156 51.01 -4.69 -7.96
CA LYS A 156 51.84 -4.47 -9.15
C LYS A 156 52.64 -3.17 -9.07
N LYS A 157 52.01 -2.07 -8.63
CA LYS A 157 52.70 -0.78 -8.42
C LYS A 157 53.78 -0.81 -7.34
N GLN A 158 53.68 -1.71 -6.36
CA GLN A 158 54.73 -1.88 -5.34
C GLN A 158 55.89 -2.73 -5.88
N GLU A 159 55.60 -3.76 -6.68
CA GLU A 159 56.61 -4.58 -7.35
C GLU A 159 57.43 -3.75 -8.35
N GLU A 160 56.79 -2.95 -9.21
CA GLU A 160 57.46 -2.03 -10.13
C GLU A 160 58.37 -1.03 -9.41
N LYS A 161 57.92 -0.47 -8.28
CA LYS A 161 58.73 0.46 -7.48
C LYS A 161 59.94 -0.19 -6.80
N ASN A 162 59.86 -1.47 -6.48
CA ASN A 162 60.97 -2.20 -5.85
C ASN A 162 61.99 -2.70 -6.88
N GLU A 163 61.61 -2.86 -8.14
CA GLU A 163 62.52 -3.20 -9.25
C GLU A 163 63.30 -1.96 -9.76
N GLU A 164 62.77 -0.75 -9.55
CA GLU A 164 63.42 0.51 -9.93
C GLU A 164 64.36 1.10 -8.85
N ALA A 165 64.46 0.47 -7.66
CA ALA A 165 65.26 0.92 -6.51
C ALA A 165 66.51 0.06 -6.29
#